data_AF-A0A847ELY7-F1
#
_entry.id   AF-A0A847ELY7-F1
#
_cell.length_a   1.000
_cell.length_b   1.000
_cell.length_c   1.000
_cell.angle_alpha   90.00
_cell.angle_beta   90.00
_cell.angle_gamma   90.00
#
_symmetry.space_group_name_H-M   'P 1'
#
loop_
_entity.id
_entity.type
_entity.pdbx_description
1 polymer ?
#
loop_
_entity_poly.entity_id
_entity_poly.type
_entity_poly.pdbx_seq_one_letter_code
_entity_poly.pdbx_strand_id
1 'polypeptide(L)'
;MVRLRRVSPRMAGWTRQRRGKGFSYTDEAGRALAAEDVERVKSLAIPPAWTDVWICPVPNGHLQATGTDDAGRRQYLYHPDWRVRRDKGKFARVTEAAAMLPQARRRIA
;
A
#
# COMPACT_ATOMS: atom_id res chain seq x y z
N MET A 1 -17.25 4.63 7.09
CA MET A 1 -16.32 4.05 6.08
C MET A 1 -15.75 5.19 5.26
N VAL A 2 -14.43 5.32 5.17
CA VAL A 2 -13.80 6.51 4.55
C VAL A 2 -13.85 6.42 3.02
N ARG A 3 -14.04 7.54 2.32
CA ARG A 3 -13.86 7.60 0.85
C ARG A 3 -12.38 7.52 0.52
N LEU A 4 -11.93 6.37 0.02
CA LEU A 4 -10.53 6.15 -0.34
C LEU A 4 -10.17 6.81 -1.67
N ARG A 5 -8.99 7.43 -1.72
CA ARG A 5 -8.39 8.04 -2.91
C ARG A 5 -7.49 7.03 -3.62
N ARG A 6 -7.59 6.98 -4.95
CA ARG A 6 -6.60 6.28 -5.78
C ARG A 6 -5.31 7.10 -5.82
N VAL A 7 -4.21 6.50 -5.41
CA VAL A 7 -2.86 7.08 -5.34
C VAL A 7 -1.86 6.08 -5.93
N SER A 8 -0.68 6.53 -6.31
CA SER A 8 0.37 5.70 -6.89
C SER A 8 1.71 6.06 -6.28
N PRO A 9 2.62 5.09 -6.06
CA PRO A 9 3.97 5.37 -5.56
C PRO A 9 4.84 6.12 -6.59
N ARG A 10 4.35 6.32 -7.82
CA ARG A 10 4.98 7.18 -8.83
C ARG A 10 4.62 8.66 -8.67
N MET A 11 3.66 8.99 -7.81
CA MET A 11 3.30 10.37 -7.51
C MET A 11 4.24 10.94 -6.44
N ALA A 12 4.28 12.27 -6.34
CA ALA A 12 4.91 12.94 -5.22
C ALA A 12 4.41 12.37 -3.88
N GLY A 13 5.33 12.11 -2.97
CA GLY A 13 5.04 11.59 -1.65
C GLY A 13 6.24 11.73 -0.74
N TRP A 14 6.06 11.26 0.48
CA TRP A 14 7.08 11.40 1.51
C TRP A 14 8.06 10.24 1.46
N THR A 15 9.26 10.47 1.97
CA THR A 15 10.32 9.48 1.99
C THR A 15 10.81 9.22 3.40
N ARG A 16 11.29 8.01 3.64
CA ARG A 16 11.94 7.62 4.90
C ARG A 16 13.41 7.33 4.64
N GLN A 17 14.27 7.92 5.47
CA GLN A 17 15.71 7.70 5.43
C GLN A 17 16.21 7.26 6.80
N ARG A 18 17.19 6.35 6.82
CA ARG A 18 17.84 5.93 8.08
C ARG A 18 18.76 7.04 8.59
N ARG A 19 18.65 7.37 9.88
CA ARG A 19 19.50 8.36 10.57
C ARG A 19 19.94 7.79 11.91
N GLY A 20 21.20 7.38 12.02
CA GLY A 20 21.74 6.76 13.23
C GLY A 20 20.93 5.54 13.67
N LYS A 21 20.35 5.61 14.88
CA LYS A 21 19.50 4.54 15.45
C LYS A 21 18.02 4.61 15.02
N GLY A 22 17.61 5.65 14.29
CA GLY A 22 16.22 5.89 13.93
C GLY A 22 16.01 6.22 12.46
N PHE A 23 14.88 6.87 12.19
CA PHE A 23 14.46 7.28 10.86
C PHE A 23 14.13 8.77 10.83
N SER A 24 14.48 9.45 9.74
CA SER A 24 13.94 10.77 9.38
C SER A 24 12.94 10.63 8.25
N TYR A 25 11.97 11.55 8.24
CA TYR A 25 10.94 11.61 7.22
C TYR A 25 10.96 12.98 6.55
N THR A 26 10.87 12.99 5.24
CA THR A 26 10.89 14.22 4.45
C THR A 26 9.74 14.27 3.46
N ASP A 27 9.26 15.49 3.17
CA ASP A 27 8.26 15.76 2.14
C ASP A 27 8.82 15.59 0.72
N GLU A 28 7.99 15.83 -0.28
CA GLU A 28 8.37 15.76 -1.69
C GLU A 28 9.44 16.80 -2.11
N ALA A 29 9.63 17.85 -1.31
CA ALA A 29 10.66 18.87 -1.49
C ALA A 29 11.93 18.58 -0.66
N GLY A 30 11.98 17.46 0.07
CA GLY A 30 13.10 17.08 0.91
C GLY A 30 13.15 17.79 2.27
N ARG A 31 12.10 18.53 2.64
CA ARG A 31 11.99 19.20 3.95
C ARG A 31 11.51 18.22 5.00
N ALA A 32 11.92 18.43 6.26
CA ALA A 32 11.47 17.60 7.37
C ALA A 32 9.94 17.68 7.53
N LEU A 33 9.31 16.54 7.78
CA LEU A 33 7.86 16.51 8.08
C LEU A 33 7.55 17.14 9.43
N ALA A 34 6.35 17.70 9.56
CA ALA A 34 5.80 18.17 10.82
C ALA A 34 5.57 17.01 11.81
N ALA A 35 5.48 17.31 13.11
CA ALA A 35 5.40 16.29 14.16
C ALA A 35 4.15 15.40 14.01
N GLU A 36 3.01 15.99 13.64
CA GLU A 36 1.74 15.30 13.45
C GLU A 36 1.82 14.30 12.28
N ASP A 37 2.52 14.68 11.21
CA ASP A 37 2.74 13.83 10.06
C ASP A 37 3.70 12.68 10.39
N VAL A 38 4.75 12.95 11.18
CA VAL A 38 5.67 11.91 11.66
C VAL A 38 4.95 10.87 12.51
N GLU A 39 4.08 11.31 13.43
CA GLU A 39 3.27 10.38 14.24
C GLU A 39 2.33 9.54 13.38
N ARG A 40 1.71 10.14 12.35
CA ARG A 40 0.94 9.37 11.38
C ARG A 40 1.79 8.32 10.68
N VAL A 41 2.99 8.67 10.21
CA VAL A 41 3.88 7.70 9.56
C VAL A 41 4.28 6.57 10.50
N LYS A 42 4.59 6.86 11.78
CA LYS A 42 4.88 5.82 12.77
C LYS A 42 3.69 4.87 12.98
N SER A 43 2.46 5.40 13.00
CA SER A 43 1.24 4.59 13.13
C SER A 43 1.02 3.59 11.99
N LEU A 44 1.63 3.83 10.82
CA LEU A 44 1.59 2.90 9.69
C LEU A 44 2.43 1.63 9.91
N ALA A 45 3.30 1.61 10.93
CA ALA A 45 4.15 0.48 11.29
C ALA A 45 4.94 -0.08 10.09
N ILE A 46 5.53 0.81 9.28
CA ILE A 46 6.34 0.43 8.11
C ILE A 46 7.57 -0.35 8.60
N PRO A 47 7.77 -1.62 8.19
CA PRO A 47 8.87 -2.43 8.69
C PRO A 47 10.23 -1.73 8.57
N PRO A 48 11.09 -1.78 9.61
CA PRO A 48 12.36 -1.03 9.63
C PRO A 48 13.36 -1.52 8.58
N ALA A 49 13.25 -2.79 8.16
CA ALA A 49 14.05 -3.39 7.11
C ALA A 49 13.78 -2.80 5.71
N TRP A 50 12.62 -2.17 5.49
CA TRP A 50 12.31 -1.67 4.15
C TRP A 50 13.21 -0.51 3.73
N THR A 51 13.78 -0.62 2.53
CA THR A 51 14.52 0.43 1.81
C THR A 51 13.63 1.06 0.72
N ASP A 52 14.11 2.12 0.07
CA ASP A 52 13.41 2.83 -1.02
C ASP A 52 11.94 3.13 -0.70
N VAL A 53 11.72 3.68 0.49
CA VAL A 53 10.40 3.84 1.07
C VAL A 53 9.73 5.10 0.55
N TRP A 54 8.58 4.91 -0.09
CA TRP A 54 7.62 5.95 -0.44
C TRP A 54 6.41 5.86 0.49
N ILE A 55 5.94 7.01 0.97
CA ILE A 55 4.83 7.12 1.90
C ILE A 55 3.80 8.08 1.34
N CYS A 56 2.54 7.67 1.36
CA CYS A 56 1.44 8.49 0.86
C CYS A 56 1.20 9.68 1.80
N PRO A 57 1.16 10.93 1.29
CA PRO A 57 0.92 12.12 2.11
C PRO A 57 -0.54 12.22 2.59
N VAL A 58 -1.47 11.57 1.91
CA VAL A 58 -2.91 11.70 2.20
C VAL A 58 -3.43 10.52 3.04
N PRO A 59 -4.02 10.74 4.23
CA PRO A 59 -4.42 9.65 5.13
C PRO A 59 -5.42 8.65 4.53
N ASN A 60 -6.28 9.11 3.61
CA ASN A 60 -7.27 8.28 2.93
C ASN A 60 -6.79 7.74 1.57
N GLY A 61 -5.48 7.74 1.30
CA GLY A 61 -4.89 7.04 0.17
C GLY A 61 -5.08 5.53 0.31
N HIS A 62 -5.57 4.85 -0.72
CA HIS A 62 -5.76 3.39 -0.63
C HIS A 62 -4.45 2.61 -0.45
N LEU A 63 -3.35 3.14 -0.98
CA LEU A 63 -1.99 2.69 -0.74
C LEU A 63 -1.33 3.70 0.21
N GLN A 64 -0.84 3.23 1.34
CA GLN A 64 -0.26 4.07 2.39
C GLN A 64 1.26 4.15 2.30
N ALA A 65 1.93 3.05 1.93
CA ALA A 65 3.37 3.06 1.75
C ALA A 65 3.81 1.94 0.80
N THR A 66 5.00 2.11 0.23
CA THR A 66 5.73 1.05 -0.47
C THR A 66 7.18 1.08 -0.06
N GLY A 67 7.86 -0.06 -0.11
CA GLY A 67 9.29 -0.17 0.11
C GLY A 67 9.83 -1.47 -0.47
N THR A 68 11.13 -1.66 -0.42
CA THR A 68 11.80 -2.88 -0.85
C THR A 68 12.23 -3.65 0.40
N ASP A 69 11.87 -4.93 0.51
CA ASP A 69 12.29 -5.78 1.65
C ASP A 69 13.74 -6.29 1.52
N ASP A 70 14.24 -6.97 2.55
CA ASP A 70 15.60 -7.54 2.59
C ASP A 70 15.88 -8.57 1.48
N ALA A 71 14.82 -9.12 0.87
CA ALA A 71 14.93 -10.06 -0.25
C ALA A 71 14.78 -9.36 -1.61
N GLY A 72 14.82 -8.03 -1.65
CA GLY A 72 14.73 -7.24 -2.89
C GLY A 72 13.33 -7.15 -3.48
N ARG A 73 12.28 -7.56 -2.77
CA ARG A 73 10.92 -7.54 -3.30
C ARG A 73 10.22 -6.23 -2.95
N ARG A 74 9.48 -5.68 -3.91
CA ARG A 74 8.61 -4.52 -3.68
C ARG A 74 7.41 -4.92 -2.81
N GLN A 75 7.30 -4.29 -1.65
CA GLN A 75 6.23 -4.46 -0.69
C GLN A 75 5.26 -3.26 -0.69
N TYR A 76 4.02 -3.54 -0.30
CA TYR A 76 2.91 -2.59 -0.33
C TYR A 76 2.13 -2.62 0.99
N LEU A 77 1.92 -1.45 1.58
CA LEU A 77 1.05 -1.24 2.74
C LEU A 77 -0.22 -0.52 2.28
N TYR A 78 -1.39 -1.15 2.47
CA TYR A 78 -2.67 -0.61 2.06
C TYR A 78 -3.47 -0.07 3.25
N HIS A 79 -4.37 0.88 2.98
CA HIS A 79 -5.36 1.31 3.96
C HIS A 79 -6.24 0.13 4.39
N PRO A 80 -6.58 -0.03 5.69
CA PRO A 80 -7.43 -1.13 6.17
C PRO A 80 -8.74 -1.29 5.39
N ASP A 81 -9.50 -0.20 5.21
CA ASP A 81 -10.74 -0.18 4.38
C ASP A 81 -10.53 -0.63 2.91
N TRP A 82 -9.31 -0.54 2.35
CA TRP A 82 -9.05 -0.99 0.98
C TRP A 82 -9.13 -2.51 0.87
N ARG A 83 -8.60 -3.23 1.86
CA ARG A 83 -8.65 -4.70 1.91
C ARG A 83 -10.10 -5.17 1.97
N VAL A 84 -10.89 -4.63 2.90
CA VAL A 84 -12.31 -4.97 3.08
C VAL A 84 -13.13 -4.79 1.79
N ARG A 85 -12.86 -3.73 1.01
CA ARG A 85 -13.55 -3.48 -0.27
C ARG A 85 -13.10 -4.41 -1.39
N ARG A 86 -11.80 -4.72 -1.48
CA ARG A 86 -11.25 -5.61 -2.52
C ARG A 86 -11.62 -7.07 -2.30
N ASP A 87 -11.76 -7.50 -1.05
CA ASP A 87 -12.15 -8.88 -0.73
C ASP A 87 -13.57 -9.17 -1.25
N LYS A 88 -14.52 -8.26 -1.01
CA LYS A 88 -15.91 -8.39 -1.53
C LYS A 88 -15.97 -8.59 -3.05
N GLY A 89 -15.14 -7.87 -3.81
CA GLY A 89 -15.12 -7.97 -5.28
C GLY A 89 -14.39 -9.21 -5.82
N LYS A 90 -13.41 -9.77 -5.09
CA LYS A 90 -12.70 -10.98 -5.52
C LYS A 90 -13.55 -12.23 -5.37
N PHE A 91 -14.31 -12.36 -4.28
CA PHE A 91 -15.19 -13.53 -4.07
C PHE A 91 -16.23 -13.67 -5.18
N ALA A 92 -16.86 -12.56 -5.59
CA ALA A 92 -17.86 -12.57 -6.66
C ALA A 92 -17.31 -13.15 -7.98
N ARG A 93 -16.10 -12.75 -8.38
CA ARG A 93 -15.49 -13.24 -9.64
C ARG A 93 -15.11 -14.71 -9.60
N VAL A 94 -14.71 -15.24 -8.44
CA VAL A 94 -14.42 -16.67 -8.30
C VAL A 94 -15.71 -17.47 -8.44
N THR A 95 -16.81 -17.00 -7.86
CA THR A 95 -18.13 -17.63 -7.99
C THR A 95 -18.64 -17.59 -9.43
N GLU A 96 -18.52 -16.44 -10.11
CA GLU A 96 -18.87 -16.32 -11.53
C GLU A 96 -18.03 -17.25 -12.41
N ALA A 97 -16.72 -17.31 -12.18
CA ALA A 97 -15.84 -18.24 -12.89
C ALA A 97 -16.22 -19.70 -12.64
N ALA A 98 -16.55 -20.06 -11.40
CA ALA A 98 -16.95 -21.41 -11.03
C ALA A 98 -18.21 -21.87 -11.76
N ALA A 99 -19.18 -20.98 -11.97
CA ALA A 99 -20.39 -21.27 -12.75
C ALA A 99 -20.09 -21.57 -14.23
N MET A 100 -19.03 -21.00 -14.79
CA MET A 100 -18.63 -21.18 -16.20
C MET A 100 -17.75 -22.42 -16.43
N LEU A 101 -17.16 -22.99 -15.37
CA LEU A 101 -16.24 -24.15 -15.46
C LEU A 101 -16.85 -25.39 -16.14
N PRO A 102 -18.12 -25.81 -15.89
CA PRO A 102 -18.69 -26.98 -16.54
C PRO A 102 -18.78 -26.84 -18.06
N GLN A 103 -19.11 -25.64 -18.55
CA GLN A 103 -19.19 -25.38 -19.99
C GLN A 103 -17.81 -25.33 -20.64
N ALA A 104 -16.81 -24.74 -19.95
CA ALA A 104 -15.43 -24.75 -20.40
C ALA A 104 -14.86 -26.18 -20.50
N ARG A 105 -15.14 -27.05 -19.50
CA ARG A 105 -14.70 -28.45 -19.51
C ARG A 105 -15.26 -29.25 -20.70
N ARG A 106 -16.53 -29.02 -21.06
CA ARG A 106 -17.16 -29.67 -22.24
C ARG A 106 -16.60 -29.23 -23.59
N ARG A 107 -15.89 -28.10 -23.68
CA ARG A 107 -15.30 -27.59 -24.93
C ARG A 107 -13.89 -28.11 -25.20
N ILE A 108 -13.23 -28.67 -24.18
CA ILE A 108 -11.85 -29.16 -24.26
C ILE A 108 -11.80 -30.69 -24.29
N ALA A 109 -12.87 -31.35 -23.81
CA ALA A 109 -13.11 -32.78 -24.00
C ALA A 109 -13.69 -33.05 -25.40
#